data_AF-A0A9D6JI59-F1
#
_entry.id   AF-A0A9D6JI59-F1
#
_cell.length_a   1.000
_cell.length_b   1.000
_cell.length_c   1.000
_cell.angle_alpha   90.00
_cell.angle_beta   90.00
_cell.angle_gamma   90.00
#
_symmetry.space_group_name_H-M   'P 1'
#
loop_
_entity.id
_entity.type
_entity.pdbx_description
1 polymer ?
#
loop_
_entity_poly.entity_id
_entity_poly.type
_entity_poly.pdbx_seq_one_letter_code
_entity_poly.pdbx_strand_id
1 'polypeptide(L)'
;MKLHINIDQEGFELDVPEQLLAEAKGLFGDMDQEFDRGQQMGRYWIDHPDDFQRCQVVANKLVDAFYREDKRNFYLMAAYILYKMPAAREVVVNTASEIQEINILD
;
A
#
# COMPACT_ATOMS: atom_id res chain seq x y z
N MET A 1 1.34 2.85 -14.67
CA MET A 1 0.88 3.88 -13.69
C MET A 1 2.04 4.13 -12.75
N LYS A 2 2.41 5.39 -12.52
CA LYS A 2 3.58 5.71 -11.71
C LYS A 2 3.21 5.96 -10.24
N LEU A 3 4.02 5.42 -9.34
CA LEU A 3 3.94 5.66 -7.90
C LEU A 3 5.33 5.92 -7.35
N HIS A 4 5.51 7.06 -6.69
CA HIS A 4 6.70 7.35 -5.89
C HIS A 4 6.53 6.75 -4.50
N ILE A 5 7.55 6.11 -3.98
CA ILE A 5 7.56 5.53 -2.65
C ILE A 5 8.79 6.07 -1.94
N ASN A 6 8.58 6.76 -0.83
CA ASN A 6 9.66 7.22 0.04
C ASN A 6 9.59 6.40 1.33
N ILE A 7 10.61 5.59 1.59
CA ILE A 7 10.78 4.85 2.85
C ILE A 7 11.94 5.53 3.58
N ASP A 8 11.62 6.24 4.65
CA ASP A 8 12.55 7.09 5.40
C ASP A 8 13.28 8.11 4.49
N GLN A 9 14.52 7.81 4.06
CA GLN A 9 15.30 8.65 3.13
C GLN A 9 15.53 8.01 1.75
N GLU A 10 14.95 6.85 1.50
CA GLU A 10 15.09 6.10 0.25
C GLU A 10 13.85 6.28 -0.63
N GLY A 11 14.04 6.88 -1.80
CA GLY A 11 12.99 7.12 -2.80
C GLY A 11 13.04 6.13 -3.95
N PHE A 12 11.89 5.58 -4.32
CA PHE A 12 11.71 4.64 -5.44
C PHE A 12 10.61 5.15 -6.36
N GLU A 13 10.84 5.15 -7.67
CA GLU A 13 9.78 5.31 -8.66
C GLU A 13 9.41 3.93 -9.20
N LEU A 14 8.15 3.54 -9.04
CA LEU A 14 7.61 2.32 -9.63
C LEU A 14 6.69 2.67 -10.79
N ASP A 15 6.88 1.99 -11.92
CA ASP A 15 5.85 1.92 -12.97
C ASP A 15 5.10 0.59 -12.84
N VAL A 16 3.85 0.69 -12.42
CA VAL A 16 2.91 -0.42 -12.24
C VAL A 16 2.05 -0.54 -13.50
N PRO A 17 2.21 -1.60 -14.32
CA PRO A 17 1.42 -1.78 -15.53
C PRO A 17 -0.07 -1.96 -15.19
N GLU A 18 -0.96 -1.37 -16.00
CA GLU A 18 -2.41 -1.57 -15.82
C GLU A 18 -2.81 -3.05 -15.92
N GLN A 19 -2.08 -3.83 -16.72
CA GLN A 19 -2.29 -5.27 -16.82
C GLN A 19 -2.05 -6.00 -15.50
N LEU A 20 -1.03 -5.59 -14.73
CA LEU A 20 -0.78 -6.15 -13.40
C LEU A 20 -1.95 -5.86 -12.46
N LEU A 21 -2.51 -4.65 -12.51
CA LEU A 21 -3.70 -4.29 -11.73
C LEU A 21 -4.90 -5.16 -12.11
N ALA A 22 -5.10 -5.41 -13.41
CA ALA A 22 -6.19 -6.24 -13.91
C ALA A 22 -6.07 -7.70 -13.48
N GLU A 23 -4.87 -8.28 -13.61
CA GLU A 23 -4.57 -9.67 -13.26
C GLU A 23 -4.66 -9.92 -11.74
N ALA A 24 -4.26 -8.93 -10.93
CA ALA A 24 -4.25 -9.04 -9.47
C ALA A 24 -5.59 -8.73 -8.79
N LYS A 25 -6.66 -8.36 -9.53
CA LYS A 25 -7.97 -8.00 -8.95
C LYS A 25 -8.53 -9.05 -7.99
N GLY A 26 -8.39 -10.34 -8.32
CA GLY A 26 -8.83 -11.43 -7.45
C GLY A 26 -8.09 -11.41 -6.10
N LEU A 27 -6.77 -11.25 -6.13
CA LEU A 27 -5.93 -11.15 -4.93
C LEU A 27 -6.29 -9.91 -4.10
N PHE A 28 -6.61 -8.79 -4.75
CA PHE A 28 -7.03 -7.58 -4.04
C PHE A 28 -8.38 -7.76 -3.34
N GLY A 29 -9.30 -8.52 -3.93
CA GLY A 29 -10.56 -8.91 -3.29
C GLY A 29 -10.35 -9.81 -2.08
N ASP A 30 -9.39 -10.73 -2.13
CA ASP A 30 -9.01 -11.56 -0.98
C ASP A 30 -8.39 -10.70 0.14
N MET A 31 -7.51 -9.75 -0.23
CA MET A 31 -6.94 -8.78 0.72
C MET A 31 -8.03 -7.94 1.39
N ASP A 32 -9.00 -7.45 0.62
CA ASP A 32 -10.14 -6.69 1.13
C ASP A 32 -10.93 -7.51 2.18
N GLN A 33 -11.21 -8.78 1.90
CA GLN A 33 -11.92 -9.67 2.83
C GLN A 33 -11.12 -9.94 4.11
N GLU A 34 -9.79 -10.02 4.02
CA GLU A 34 -8.94 -10.14 5.21
C GLU A 34 -8.93 -8.85 6.02
N PHE A 35 -8.93 -7.68 5.36
CA PHE A 35 -9.01 -6.38 6.03
C PHE A 35 -10.36 -6.14 6.70
N ASP A 36 -11.45 -6.65 6.13
CA ASP A 36 -12.81 -6.59 6.70
C ASP A 36 -12.97 -7.37 8.01
N ARG A 37 -11.99 -8.19 8.40
CA ARG A 37 -11.94 -8.87 9.70
C ARG A 37 -11.36 -8.00 10.81
N GLY A 38 -11.04 -6.75 10.49
CA GLY A 38 -10.42 -5.78 11.36
C GLY A 38 -8.89 -5.77 11.25
N GLN A 39 -8.30 -4.60 11.42
CA GLN A 39 -6.86 -4.37 11.36
C GLN A 39 -6.38 -3.58 12.56
N GLN A 40 -5.20 -3.94 13.06
CA GLN A 40 -4.49 -3.13 14.05
C GLN A 40 -3.75 -2.00 13.35
N MET A 41 -4.03 -0.76 13.76
CA MET A 41 -3.35 0.45 13.28
C MET A 41 -2.82 1.23 14.48
N GLY A 42 -1.52 1.15 14.69
CA GLY A 42 -0.88 1.62 15.92
C GLY A 42 -1.49 0.93 17.15
N ARG A 43 -2.05 1.73 18.05
CA ARG A 43 -2.69 1.25 19.30
C ARG A 43 -4.19 0.94 19.15
N TYR A 44 -4.76 1.22 17.98
CA TYR A 44 -6.19 1.08 17.74
C TYR A 44 -6.49 -0.17 16.93
N TRP A 45 -7.64 -0.77 17.20
CA TRP A 45 -8.24 -1.79 16.36
C TRP A 45 -9.34 -1.14 15.53
N ILE A 46 -9.30 -1.34 14.21
CA ILE A 46 -10.27 -0.79 13.27
C ILE A 46 -11.02 -1.96 12.64
N ASP A 47 -12.31 -2.14 12.95
CA ASP A 47 -13.09 -3.30 12.51
C ASP A 47 -13.33 -3.32 11.00
N HIS A 48 -13.59 -2.16 10.40
CA HIS A 48 -13.87 -2.02 8.97
C HIS A 48 -13.05 -0.85 8.41
N PRO A 49 -11.76 -1.06 8.13
CA PRO A 49 -10.92 0.00 7.59
C PRO A 49 -11.45 0.45 6.23
N ASP A 50 -11.49 1.75 6.00
CA ASP A 50 -11.80 2.32 4.70
C ASP A 50 -10.64 2.11 3.70
N ASP A 51 -10.83 2.49 2.44
CA ASP A 51 -9.81 2.29 1.42
C ASP A 51 -8.49 3.04 1.72
N PHE A 52 -8.55 4.21 2.36
CA PHE A 52 -7.36 4.95 2.76
C PHE A 52 -6.60 4.20 3.87
N GLN A 53 -7.31 3.77 4.91
CA GLN A 53 -6.75 2.99 6.02
C GLN A 53 -6.19 1.64 5.57
N ARG A 54 -6.85 0.95 4.63
CA ARG A 54 -6.33 -0.27 4.00
C ARG A 54 -5.01 0.01 3.29
N CYS A 55 -4.92 1.11 2.54
CA CYS A 55 -3.69 1.49 1.88
C CYS A 55 -2.58 1.84 2.90
N GLN A 56 -2.90 2.41 4.07
CA GLN A 56 -1.91 2.62 5.14
C GLN A 56 -1.38 1.29 5.71
N VAL A 57 -2.26 0.30 5.91
CA VAL A 57 -1.86 -1.06 6.30
C VAL A 57 -0.98 -1.70 5.22
N VAL A 58 -1.33 -1.53 3.95
CA VAL A 58 -0.56 -2.05 2.82
C VAL A 58 0.79 -1.34 2.67
N ALA A 59 0.87 -0.04 2.97
CA ALA A 59 2.13 0.70 3.01
C ALA A 59 3.10 0.12 4.05
N ASN A 60 2.60 -0.31 5.22
CA ASN A 60 3.43 -1.06 6.19
C ASN A 60 3.92 -2.40 5.63
N LYS A 61 3.05 -3.18 4.97
CA LYS A 61 3.44 -4.45 4.33
C LYS A 61 4.45 -4.25 3.19
N LEU A 62 4.37 -3.12 2.51
CA LEU A 62 5.30 -2.73 1.45
C LEU A 62 6.71 -2.50 2.00
N VAL A 63 6.84 -1.87 3.17
CA VAL A 63 8.12 -1.73 3.88
C VAL A 63 8.70 -3.07 4.28
N ASP A 64 7.87 -3.97 4.81
CA ASP A 64 8.31 -5.33 5.14
C ASP A 64 8.85 -6.06 3.91
N ALA A 65 8.18 -5.94 2.76
CA ALA A 65 8.62 -6.52 1.50
C ALA A 65 9.93 -5.89 1.00
N PHE A 66 10.10 -4.58 1.19
CA PHE A 66 11.33 -3.86 0.86
C PHE A 66 12.52 -4.40 1.65
N TYR A 67 12.44 -4.45 2.98
CA TYR A 67 13.54 -4.95 3.83
C TYR A 67 13.85 -6.44 3.62
N ARG A 68 12.87 -7.22 3.15
CA ARG A 68 13.06 -8.64 2.81
C ARG A 68 13.56 -8.86 1.38
N GLU A 69 13.77 -7.79 0.62
CA GLU A 69 14.10 -7.83 -0.81
C GLU A 69 13.06 -8.61 -1.65
N ASP A 70 11.82 -8.72 -1.16
CA ASP A 70 10.71 -9.39 -1.84
C ASP A 70 10.08 -8.45 -2.86
N LYS A 71 10.75 -8.31 -4.01
CA LYS A 71 10.32 -7.45 -5.11
C LYS A 71 8.90 -7.79 -5.59
N ARG A 72 8.49 -9.06 -5.53
CA ARG A 72 7.16 -9.46 -6.00
C ARG A 72 6.08 -8.87 -5.10
N ASN A 73 6.23 -9.04 -3.79
CA ASN A 73 5.28 -8.43 -2.84
C ASN A 73 5.38 -6.92 -2.83
N PHE A 74 6.58 -6.35 -2.97
CA PHE A 74 6.75 -4.89 -3.05
C PHE A 74 5.90 -4.28 -4.18
N TYR A 75 6.00 -4.85 -5.39
CA TYR A 75 5.17 -4.43 -6.54
C TYR A 75 3.69 -4.72 -6.33
N LEU A 76 3.33 -5.85 -5.73
CA LEU A 76 1.93 -6.19 -5.47
C LEU A 76 1.27 -5.21 -4.49
N MET A 77 1.99 -4.80 -3.43
CA MET A 77 1.49 -3.82 -2.46
C MET A 77 1.36 -2.44 -3.10
N ALA A 78 2.33 -2.02 -3.91
CA ALA A 78 2.22 -0.78 -4.68
C ALA A 78 1.03 -0.80 -5.66
N ALA A 79 0.80 -1.94 -6.30
CA ALA A 79 -0.34 -2.14 -7.19
C ALA A 79 -1.68 -2.09 -6.43
N TYR A 80 -1.77 -2.68 -5.24
CA TYR A 80 -2.98 -2.57 -4.41
C TYR A 80 -3.29 -1.10 -4.06
N ILE A 81 -2.28 -0.31 -3.67
CA ILE A 81 -2.48 1.12 -3.36
C ILE A 81 -3.05 1.86 -4.58
N LEU A 82 -2.49 1.65 -5.78
CA LEU A 82 -3.01 2.24 -7.01
C LEU A 82 -4.39 1.70 -7.42
N TYR A 83 -4.72 0.46 -7.07
CA TYR A 83 -6.04 -0.11 -7.33
C TYR A 83 -7.13 0.59 -6.51
N LYS A 84 -6.88 0.83 -5.22
CA LYS A 84 -7.82 1.51 -4.31
C LYS A 84 -7.80 3.02 -4.48
N MET A 85 -6.63 3.58 -4.75
CA MET A 85 -6.41 5.02 -4.90
C MET A 85 -5.69 5.30 -6.23
N PRO A 86 -6.39 5.26 -7.39
CA PRO A 86 -5.77 5.45 -8.70
C PRO A 86 -5.10 6.82 -8.91
N ALA A 87 -5.52 7.81 -8.13
CA ALA A 87 -4.97 9.16 -8.12
C ALA A 87 -3.74 9.30 -7.22
N ALA A 88 -3.38 8.28 -6.43
CA ALA A 88 -2.17 8.31 -5.62
C ALA A 88 -0.93 8.54 -6.50
N ARG A 89 -0.02 9.37 -5.99
CA ARG A 89 1.24 9.70 -6.67
C ARG A 89 2.45 9.42 -5.81
N GLU A 90 2.27 9.52 -4.49
CA GLU A 90 3.35 9.30 -3.54
C GLU A 90 2.83 8.55 -2.31
N VAL A 91 3.62 7.58 -1.85
CA VAL A 91 3.47 6.95 -0.55
C VAL A 91 4.68 7.34 0.27
N VAL A 92 4.45 8.00 1.40
CA VAL A 92 5.50 8.35 2.35
C VAL A 92 5.37 7.43 3.55
N VAL A 93 6.42 6.65 3.76
CA VAL A 93 6.55 5.78 4.92
C VAL A 93 7.66 6.29 5.81
N ASN A 94 7.30 6.60 7.05
CA ASN A 94 8.25 6.87 8.13
C ASN A 94 8.21 5.68 9.09
N THR A 95 9.30 4.92 9.17
CA THR A 95 9.36 3.71 10.00
C THR A 95 9.33 4.01 11.50
N ALA A 96 9.55 5.27 11.90
CA ALA A 96 9.35 5.74 13.27
C ALA A 96 7.90 6.17 13.58
N SER A 97 7.03 6.29 12.56
CA SER A 97 5.61 6.63 12.72
C SER A 97 4.74 5.36 12.85
N GLU A 98 3.66 5.44 13.64
CA GLU A 98 2.65 4.37 13.71
C GLU A 98 1.73 4.35 12.47
N ILE A 99 1.67 5.45 11.71
CA ILE A 99 0.72 5.66 10.60
C ILE A 99 1.46 6.21 9.37
N GLN A 100 1.14 5.67 8.20
CA GLN A 100 1.76 6.05 6.92
C GLN A 100 0.92 7.06 6.14
N GLU A 101 1.57 7.86 5.29
CA GLU A 101 0.93 8.90 4.49
C GLU A 101 0.81 8.46 3.03
N ILE A 102 -0.33 8.77 2.42
CA ILE A 102 -0.59 8.53 0.99
C ILE A 102 -1.06 9.84 0.39
N ASN A 103 -0.24 10.36 -0.52
CA ASN A 103 -0.45 11.66 -1.12
C ASN A 103 -1.10 11.50 -2.50
N ILE A 104 -2.24 12.15 -2.64
CA ILE A 104 -2.93 12.40 -3.90
C ILE A 104 -2.57 13.83 -4.30
N LEU A 105 -2.15 14.04 -5.54
CA LEU A 105 -1.96 15.40 -6.06
C LEU A 105 -3.24 15.81 -6.81
N ASP A 106 -3.80 16.96 -6.44
CA ASP A 106 -4.94 17.61 -7.09
C ASP A 106 -4.61 18.11 -8.50
#